data_AF-A0A7G1I3Q8-F1
#
_entry.id   AF-A0A7G1I3Q8-F1
#
_cell.length_a   1.000
_cell.length_b   1.000
_cell.length_c   1.000
_cell.angle_alpha   90.00
_cell.angle_beta   90.00
_cell.angle_gamma   90.00
#
_symmetry.space_group_name_H-M   'P 1'
#
loop_
_entity.id
_entity.type
_entity.pdbx_description
1 polymer ?
#
loop_
_entity_poly.entity_id
_entity_poly.type
_entity_poly.pdbx_seq_one_letter_code
_entity_poly.pdbx_strand_id
1 'polypeptide(L)'
;MPDAGGAVAMADTLRILLSNPAVWEKTALIVSYDENGGFFDHVVPPTAPPGTAGEYLTVPDIDGVAGSGGIRGPIGLGFRVPCLVISPFSRGGLMAHDVFDHTSQLRLIEKRFGVPVPNLTAWRRSVTGDMTSAFNFAVPPNPSPPKLNQSRRVLPELAQCGLGIGALTGTYRLNPPYRVPYPQAMPSQETTPTRGIPSGLC
;
A
#
# COMPACT_ATOMS: atom_id res chain seq x y z
N MET A 1 16.10 0.20 13.22
CA MET A 1 14.91 -0.01 12.39
C MET A 1 15.35 -0.13 10.93
N PRO A 2 14.79 -1.06 10.14
CA PRO A 2 15.19 -1.36 8.76
C PRO A 2 14.56 -0.41 7.72
N ASP A 3 14.06 0.75 8.14
CA ASP A 3 13.30 1.74 7.35
C ASP A 3 14.07 2.19 6.09
N ALA A 4 15.40 2.11 6.16
CA ALA A 4 16.32 2.29 5.04
C ALA A 4 16.19 1.23 3.95
N GLY A 5 16.04 -0.04 4.34
CA GLY A 5 16.15 -1.20 3.46
C GLY A 5 15.02 -1.26 2.44
N GLY A 6 13.78 -1.01 2.87
CA GLY A 6 12.63 -0.94 1.97
C GLY A 6 12.77 0.18 0.93
N ALA A 7 13.14 1.38 1.37
CA ALA A 7 13.35 2.52 0.46
C ALA A 7 14.51 2.29 -0.51
N VAL A 8 15.61 1.68 -0.06
CA VAL A 8 16.74 1.29 -0.92
C VAL A 8 16.31 0.25 -1.93
N ALA A 9 15.63 -0.81 -1.49
CA ALA A 9 15.12 -1.86 -2.37
C ALA A 9 14.19 -1.31 -3.45
N MET A 10 13.22 -0.47 -3.08
CA MET A 10 12.32 0.20 -4.02
C MET A 10 13.08 1.06 -5.04
N ALA A 11 14.06 1.85 -4.58
CA ALA A 11 14.85 2.71 -5.45
C ALA A 11 15.75 1.89 -6.40
N ASP A 12 16.33 0.79 -5.92
CA ASP A 12 17.19 -0.08 -6.72
C ASP A 12 16.38 -0.90 -7.73
N THR A 13 15.22 -1.44 -7.36
CA THR A 13 14.28 -2.07 -8.30
C THR A 13 13.89 -1.09 -9.41
N LEU A 14 13.54 0.15 -9.05
CA LEU A 14 13.20 1.17 -10.05
C LEU A 14 14.39 1.49 -10.97
N ARG A 15 15.61 1.59 -10.44
CA ARG A 15 16.83 1.80 -11.25
C ARG A 15 17.07 0.65 -12.22
N ILE A 16 16.88 -0.60 -11.78
CA ILE A 16 17.02 -1.79 -12.63
C ILE A 16 16.00 -1.72 -13.78
N LEU A 17 14.74 -1.42 -13.48
CA LEU A 17 13.71 -1.27 -14.51
C LEU A 17 14.05 -0.14 -15.50
N LEU A 18 14.53 1.00 -15.00
CA LEU A 18 14.93 2.14 -15.83
C LEU A 18 16.20 1.88 -16.68
N SER A 19 17.02 0.89 -16.33
CA SER A 19 18.26 0.58 -17.07
C SER A 19 18.02 0.02 -18.47
N ASN A 20 16.82 -0.51 -18.74
CA ASN A 20 16.40 -0.99 -20.05
C ASN A 20 15.15 -0.22 -20.53
N PRO A 21 15.31 0.80 -21.41
CA PRO A 21 14.19 1.60 -21.90
C PRO A 21 13.08 0.79 -22.57
N ALA A 22 13.43 -0.27 -23.31
CA ALA A 22 12.47 -1.11 -24.02
C ALA A 22 11.57 -1.93 -23.07
N VAL A 23 12.06 -2.21 -21.85
CA VAL A 23 11.26 -2.83 -20.78
C VAL A 23 10.47 -1.76 -20.04
N TRP A 24 11.12 -0.66 -19.64
CA TRP A 24 10.51 0.41 -18.86
C TRP A 24 9.27 0.99 -19.53
N GLU A 25 9.32 1.23 -20.85
CA GLU A 25 8.22 1.84 -21.61
C GLU A 25 6.88 1.07 -21.51
N LYS A 26 6.91 -0.22 -21.10
CA LYS A 26 5.75 -1.12 -20.97
C LYS A 26 5.53 -1.62 -19.54
N THR A 27 6.22 -1.04 -18.56
CA THR A 27 6.23 -1.55 -17.18
C THR A 27 5.29 -0.75 -16.27
N ALA A 28 4.66 -1.45 -15.33
CA ALA A 28 4.06 -0.86 -14.14
C ALA A 28 4.68 -1.51 -12.90
N LEU A 29 5.39 -0.73 -12.09
CA LEU A 29 5.87 -1.15 -10.77
C LEU A 29 4.82 -0.79 -9.73
N ILE A 30 4.25 -1.80 -9.09
CA ILE A 30 3.27 -1.64 -8.01
C ILE A 30 3.99 -1.97 -6.70
N VAL A 31 4.02 -1.01 -5.77
CA VAL A 31 4.57 -1.20 -4.43
C VAL A 31 3.43 -1.13 -3.43
N SER A 32 3.13 -2.26 -2.81
CA SER A 32 2.12 -2.39 -1.76
C SER A 32 2.73 -3.01 -0.51
N TYR A 33 2.07 -2.80 0.63
CA TYR A 33 2.42 -3.43 1.90
C TYR A 33 1.41 -4.54 2.18
N ASP A 34 1.82 -5.62 2.84
CA ASP A 34 0.93 -6.75 3.17
C ASP A 34 0.01 -6.44 4.36
N GLU A 35 0.43 -5.56 5.28
CA GLU A 35 -0.35 -5.14 6.44
C GLU A 35 0.05 -3.73 6.95
N ASN A 36 -0.66 -3.20 7.96
CA ASN A 36 -0.54 -1.81 8.42
C ASN A 36 0.45 -1.59 9.58
N GLY A 37 1.23 -2.59 9.96
CA GLY A 37 2.16 -2.63 11.09
C GLY A 37 1.50 -2.61 12.47
N GLY A 38 0.17 -2.78 12.56
CA GLY A 38 -0.61 -2.52 13.78
C GLY A 38 -0.72 -1.05 14.17
N PHE A 39 -0.31 -0.12 13.30
CA PHE A 39 -0.45 1.32 13.55
C PHE A 39 -1.91 1.76 13.40
N PHE A 40 -2.28 2.80 14.15
CA PHE A 40 -3.63 3.36 14.09
C PHE A 40 -3.92 3.97 12.71
N ASP A 41 -5.05 3.57 12.14
CA ASP A 41 -5.68 4.23 10.99
C ASP A 41 -7.10 4.69 11.40
N HIS A 42 -7.49 5.89 10.98
CA HIS A 42 -8.78 6.47 11.32
C HIS A 42 -9.94 5.97 10.43
N VAL A 43 -9.66 5.35 9.29
CA VAL A 43 -10.68 4.85 8.38
C VAL A 43 -11.06 3.44 8.78
N VAL A 44 -12.35 3.26 9.05
CA VAL A 44 -12.93 1.96 9.34
C VAL A 44 -12.91 1.12 8.05
N PRO A 45 -12.32 -0.10 8.08
CA PRO A 45 -12.33 -0.99 6.93
C PRO A 45 -13.76 -1.35 6.46
N PRO A 46 -14.04 -1.32 5.15
CA PRO A 46 -15.26 -1.89 4.62
C PRO A 46 -15.35 -3.38 4.95
N THR A 47 -16.52 -3.79 5.44
CA THR A 47 -16.84 -5.18 5.78
C THR A 47 -18.12 -5.59 5.08
N ALA A 48 -18.19 -6.87 4.69
CA ALA A 48 -19.37 -7.40 4.04
C ALA A 48 -20.54 -7.49 5.03
N PRO A 49 -21.80 -7.37 4.58
CA PRO A 49 -22.97 -7.66 5.41
C PRO A 49 -23.03 -9.14 5.85
N PRO A 50 -23.63 -9.45 7.01
CA PRO A 50 -23.81 -10.83 7.48
C PRO A 50 -24.44 -11.75 6.43
N GLY A 51 -23.88 -12.95 6.28
CA GLY A 51 -24.34 -13.95 5.32
C GLY A 51 -23.77 -13.80 3.91
N THR A 52 -22.90 -12.81 3.66
CA THR A 52 -22.22 -12.69 2.36
C THR A 52 -21.31 -13.89 2.11
N ALA A 53 -21.57 -14.62 1.01
CA ALA A 53 -20.82 -15.82 0.66
C ALA A 53 -19.33 -15.54 0.43
N GLY A 54 -18.47 -16.33 1.07
CA GLY A 54 -17.00 -16.21 0.96
C GLY A 54 -16.38 -15.04 1.72
N GLU A 55 -17.17 -14.28 2.49
CA GLU A 55 -16.69 -13.07 3.20
C GLU A 55 -16.67 -13.20 4.73
N TYR A 56 -16.91 -14.40 5.25
CA TYR A 56 -17.04 -14.68 6.67
C TYR A 56 -16.19 -15.89 7.06
N LEU A 57 -15.76 -15.93 8.33
CA LEU A 57 -15.05 -17.08 8.88
C LEU A 57 -15.96 -18.32 8.94
N THR A 58 -15.64 -19.34 8.14
CA THR A 58 -16.42 -20.58 8.02
C THR A 58 -15.80 -21.76 8.77
N VAL A 59 -14.81 -21.53 9.64
CA VAL A 59 -14.11 -22.59 10.38
C VAL A 59 -15.13 -23.44 11.18
N PRO A 60 -15.18 -24.78 11.01
CA PRO A 60 -16.20 -25.61 11.66
C PRO A 60 -16.13 -25.57 13.19
N ASP A 61 -14.92 -25.58 13.75
CA ASP A 61 -14.61 -25.65 15.17
C ASP A 61 -14.19 -24.28 15.75
N ILE A 62 -14.74 -23.17 15.22
CA ILE A 62 -14.38 -21.83 15.70
C ILE A 62 -14.59 -21.69 17.21
N ASP A 63 -15.57 -22.38 17.78
CA ASP A 63 -15.86 -22.43 19.22
C ASP A 63 -14.77 -23.15 20.04
N GLY A 64 -13.97 -24.00 19.39
CA GLY A 64 -12.82 -24.69 19.97
C GLY A 64 -11.51 -23.91 19.90
N VAL A 65 -11.47 -22.80 19.16
CA VAL A 65 -10.27 -21.94 19.05
C VAL A 65 -10.20 -21.01 20.25
N ALA A 66 -9.22 -21.24 21.14
CA ALA A 66 -9.02 -20.40 22.33
C ALA A 66 -8.86 -18.92 21.95
N GLY A 67 -9.68 -18.06 22.54
CA GLY A 67 -9.68 -16.61 22.28
C GLY A 67 -10.57 -16.15 21.11
N SER A 68 -11.19 -17.06 20.35
CA SER A 68 -12.12 -16.67 19.26
C SER A 68 -13.48 -16.17 19.76
N GLY A 69 -13.90 -16.61 20.94
CA GLY A 69 -15.25 -16.38 21.47
C GLY A 69 -16.39 -16.93 20.58
N GLY A 70 -16.08 -17.85 19.66
CA GLY A 70 -17.05 -18.34 18.67
C GLY A 70 -17.45 -17.31 17.59
N ILE A 71 -16.74 -16.17 17.52
CA ILE A 71 -17.15 -15.03 16.69
C ILE A 71 -16.84 -15.31 15.21
N ARG A 72 -17.90 -15.48 14.41
CA ARG A 72 -17.85 -15.58 12.95
C ARG A 72 -17.93 -14.18 12.33
N GLY A 73 -16.86 -13.41 12.47
CA GLY A 73 -16.76 -12.06 11.92
C GLY A 73 -16.58 -12.03 10.40
N PRO A 74 -16.85 -10.87 9.77
CA PRO A 74 -16.48 -10.64 8.38
C PRO A 74 -14.95 -10.64 8.25
N ILE A 75 -14.44 -11.13 7.11
CA ILE A 75 -13.02 -11.07 6.76
C ILE A 75 -12.63 -9.61 6.47
N GLY A 76 -13.47 -8.89 5.70
CA GLY A 76 -13.27 -7.49 5.35
C GLY A 76 -12.09 -7.21 4.42
N LEU A 77 -11.86 -5.92 4.13
CA LEU A 77 -10.69 -5.48 3.34
C LEU A 77 -9.43 -5.28 4.19
N GLY A 78 -9.57 -5.22 5.52
CA GLY A 78 -8.47 -4.92 6.45
C GLY A 78 -8.13 -3.42 6.55
N PHE A 79 -7.14 -3.09 7.37
CA PHE A 79 -6.67 -1.72 7.52
C PHE A 79 -6.03 -1.19 6.23
N ARG A 80 -6.08 0.13 6.03
CA ARG A 80 -5.45 0.73 4.85
C ARG A 80 -3.93 0.55 4.93
N VAL A 81 -3.37 0.30 3.75
CA VAL A 81 -1.94 0.25 3.52
C VAL A 81 -1.57 1.20 2.39
N PRO A 82 -0.36 1.77 2.38
CA PRO A 82 0.11 2.54 1.24
C PRO A 82 0.20 1.67 -0.02
N CYS A 83 -0.13 2.25 -1.17
CA CYS A 83 0.09 1.62 -2.47
C CYS A 83 0.60 2.67 -3.45
N LEU A 84 1.71 2.39 -4.13
CA LEU A 84 2.31 3.24 -5.15
C LEU A 84 2.30 2.54 -6.50
N VAL A 85 1.89 3.27 -7.55
CA VAL A 85 1.92 2.78 -8.93
C VAL A 85 2.87 3.66 -9.73
N ILE A 86 4.03 3.10 -10.11
CA ILE A 86 5.10 3.82 -10.80
C ILE A 86 5.20 3.27 -12.23
N SER A 87 4.80 4.08 -13.21
CA SER A 87 4.72 3.65 -14.60
C SER A 87 4.83 4.85 -15.57
N PRO A 88 5.28 4.65 -16.82
CA PRO A 88 5.09 5.64 -17.88
C PRO A 88 3.62 6.04 -18.11
N PHE A 89 2.67 5.18 -17.71
CA PHE A 89 1.23 5.39 -17.83
C PHE A 89 0.60 6.04 -16.59
N SER A 90 1.32 6.22 -15.48
CA SER A 90 0.83 6.87 -14.25
C SER A 90 1.52 8.22 -14.00
N ARG A 91 1.97 8.89 -15.07
CA ARG A 91 2.78 10.10 -14.98
C ARG A 91 1.95 11.29 -14.49
N GLY A 92 2.38 11.85 -13.37
CA GLY A 92 1.74 12.97 -12.67
C GLY A 92 1.73 12.69 -11.16
N GLY A 93 1.57 13.71 -10.33
CA GLY A 93 1.36 13.54 -8.89
C GLY A 93 -0.05 13.03 -8.59
N LEU A 94 -0.48 11.98 -9.28
CA LEU A 94 -1.84 11.45 -9.26
C LEU A 94 -2.09 10.66 -7.96
N MET A 95 -3.26 10.86 -7.36
CA MET A 95 -3.82 10.10 -6.23
C MET A 95 -5.14 9.42 -6.62
N ALA A 96 -5.13 8.13 -6.93
CA ALA A 96 -6.39 7.41 -7.18
C ALA A 96 -7.19 7.28 -5.87
N HIS A 97 -8.47 7.66 -5.91
CA HIS A 97 -9.36 7.68 -4.72
C HIS A 97 -10.36 6.52 -4.68
N ASP A 98 -10.37 5.66 -5.70
CA ASP A 98 -11.20 4.46 -5.69
C ASP A 98 -10.81 3.53 -4.53
N VAL A 99 -11.77 2.75 -4.05
CA VAL A 99 -11.51 1.74 -3.03
C VAL A 99 -10.73 0.60 -3.66
N PHE A 100 -9.51 0.36 -3.20
CA PHE A 100 -8.69 -0.77 -3.61
C PHE A 100 -8.33 -1.67 -2.42
N ASP A 101 -8.12 -2.95 -2.71
CA ASP A 101 -7.48 -3.90 -1.81
C ASP A 101 -6.40 -4.68 -2.57
N HIS A 102 -5.76 -5.67 -1.93
CA HIS A 102 -4.77 -6.52 -2.60
C HIS A 102 -5.33 -7.25 -3.82
N THR A 103 -6.63 -7.55 -3.83
CA THR A 103 -7.26 -8.23 -4.96
C THR A 103 -7.48 -7.31 -6.16
N SER A 104 -7.47 -5.99 -6.00
CA SER A 104 -7.47 -5.02 -7.11
C SER A 104 -6.25 -5.23 -8.03
N GLN A 105 -5.11 -5.69 -7.52
CA GLN A 105 -3.95 -6.05 -8.36
C GLN A 105 -4.24 -7.27 -9.24
N LEU A 106 -4.97 -8.27 -8.71
CA LEU A 106 -5.43 -9.42 -9.49
C LEU A 106 -6.44 -9.00 -10.56
N ARG A 107 -7.35 -8.08 -10.21
CA ARG A 107 -8.33 -7.53 -11.17
C ARG A 107 -7.66 -6.72 -12.29
N LEU A 108 -6.56 -6.02 -12.00
CA LEU A 108 -5.78 -5.34 -13.02
C LEU A 108 -5.19 -6.34 -14.01
N ILE A 109 -4.61 -7.45 -13.51
CA ILE A 109 -4.07 -8.53 -14.34
C ILE A 109 -5.19 -9.20 -15.15
N GLU A 110 -6.34 -9.49 -14.53
CA GLU A 110 -7.54 -10.03 -15.19
C GLU A 110 -8.00 -9.12 -16.33
N LYS A 111 -8.12 -7.82 -16.09
CA LYS A 111 -8.58 -6.85 -17.10
C LYS A 111 -7.56 -6.63 -18.21
N ARG A 112 -6.26 -6.67 -17.89
CA ARG A 112 -5.19 -6.47 -18.87
C ARG A 112 -4.98 -7.69 -19.77
N PHE A 113 -5.03 -8.89 -19.21
CA PHE A 113 -4.61 -10.12 -19.90
C PHE A 113 -5.74 -11.13 -20.12
N GLY A 114 -6.95 -10.87 -19.63
CA GLY A 114 -8.09 -11.78 -19.75
C GLY A 114 -7.97 -13.04 -18.89
N VAL A 115 -7.14 -13.02 -17.84
CA VAL A 115 -6.92 -14.18 -16.95
C VAL A 115 -7.99 -14.19 -15.85
N PRO A 116 -8.76 -15.28 -15.67
CA PRO A 116 -9.83 -15.31 -14.69
C PRO A 116 -9.32 -15.31 -13.25
N VAL A 117 -10.01 -14.60 -12.36
CA VAL A 117 -9.77 -14.65 -10.89
C VAL A 117 -11.00 -15.29 -10.21
N PRO A 118 -11.09 -16.64 -10.20
CA PRO A 118 -12.30 -17.34 -9.75
C PRO A 118 -12.51 -17.25 -8.23
N ASN A 119 -11.44 -17.03 -7.46
CA ASN A 119 -11.50 -16.96 -6.00
C ASN A 119 -11.93 -15.58 -5.48
N LEU A 120 -12.16 -14.62 -6.37
CA LEU A 120 -12.63 -13.30 -5.98
C LEU A 120 -14.15 -13.28 -5.89
N THR A 121 -14.65 -13.05 -4.67
CA THR A 121 -16.09 -13.07 -4.37
C THR A 121 -16.85 -11.99 -5.14
N ALA A 122 -18.17 -12.21 -5.29
CA ALA A 122 -19.06 -11.22 -5.90
C ALA A 122 -19.09 -9.90 -5.12
N TRP A 123 -19.02 -9.98 -3.78
CA TRP A 123 -19.01 -8.79 -2.93
C TRP A 123 -17.73 -7.96 -3.12
N ARG A 124 -16.54 -8.57 -3.08
CA ARG A 124 -15.29 -7.84 -3.34
C ARG A 124 -15.31 -7.19 -4.72
N ARG A 125 -15.79 -7.89 -5.75
CA ARG A 125 -15.93 -7.32 -7.11
C ARG A 125 -16.86 -6.10 -7.18
N SER A 126 -17.84 -6.01 -6.28
CA SER A 126 -18.78 -4.90 -6.21
C SER A 126 -18.26 -3.70 -5.41
N VAL A 127 -17.32 -3.90 -4.49
CA VAL A 127 -16.83 -2.87 -3.56
C VAL A 127 -15.45 -2.33 -3.97
N THR A 128 -14.55 -3.18 -4.47
CA THR A 128 -13.17 -2.78 -4.82
C THR A 128 -13.03 -2.52 -6.32
N GLY A 129 -12.25 -1.51 -6.69
CA GLY A 129 -11.91 -1.21 -8.07
C GLY A 129 -10.91 -2.20 -8.68
N ASP A 130 -10.70 -2.10 -9.99
CA ASP A 130 -9.76 -2.95 -10.76
C ASP A 130 -8.37 -2.32 -10.94
N MET A 131 -8.09 -1.23 -10.22
CA MET A 131 -6.86 -0.44 -10.27
C MET A 131 -6.56 0.27 -11.60
N THR A 132 -7.46 0.23 -12.59
CA THR A 132 -7.22 0.90 -13.89
C THR A 132 -7.20 2.42 -13.80
N SER A 133 -7.93 3.01 -12.85
CA SER A 133 -7.93 4.46 -12.60
C SER A 133 -6.62 5.00 -12.02
N ALA A 134 -5.70 4.12 -11.60
CA ALA A 134 -4.33 4.52 -11.24
C ALA A 134 -3.45 4.84 -12.47
N PHE A 135 -3.97 4.63 -13.69
CA PHE A 135 -3.29 4.89 -14.94
C PHE A 135 -4.07 5.89 -15.80
N ASN A 136 -3.34 6.68 -16.59
CA ASN A 136 -3.89 7.54 -17.62
C ASN A 136 -3.51 6.99 -19.00
N PHE A 137 -4.40 6.16 -19.55
CA PHE A 137 -4.22 5.58 -20.90
C PHE A 137 -4.72 6.50 -22.03
N ALA A 138 -5.35 7.63 -21.70
CA ALA A 138 -5.83 8.60 -22.70
C ALA A 138 -4.69 9.43 -23.32
N VAL A 139 -3.54 9.50 -22.65
CA VAL A 139 -2.34 10.19 -23.13
C VAL A 139 -1.23 9.20 -23.48
N PRO A 140 -0.36 9.51 -24.46
CA PRO A 140 0.81 8.69 -24.73
C PRO A 140 1.67 8.50 -23.47
N PRO A 141 2.22 7.29 -23.23
CA PRO A 141 3.07 7.05 -22.08
C PRO A 141 4.29 7.99 -22.12
N ASN A 142 4.70 8.48 -20.95
CA ASN A 142 5.93 9.26 -20.83
C ASN A 142 7.00 8.43 -20.10
N PRO A 143 7.93 7.79 -20.86
CA PRO A 143 8.94 6.91 -20.30
C PRO A 143 10.15 7.67 -19.75
N SER A 144 10.15 9.02 -19.76
CA SER A 144 11.28 9.79 -19.22
C SER A 144 11.56 9.39 -17.77
N PRO A 145 12.83 9.13 -17.41
CA PRO A 145 13.18 8.78 -16.03
C PRO A 145 12.69 9.86 -15.05
N PRO A 146 12.04 9.49 -13.94
CA PRO A 146 11.67 10.45 -12.93
C PRO A 146 12.93 11.12 -12.36
N LYS A 147 12.88 12.45 -12.16
CA LYS A 147 13.96 13.18 -11.50
C LYS A 147 13.95 12.86 -10.00
N LEU A 148 14.64 11.80 -9.60
CA LEU A 148 14.87 11.45 -8.21
C LEU A 148 16.04 12.30 -7.69
N ASN A 149 15.79 13.60 -7.47
CA ASN A 149 16.80 14.53 -6.93
C ASN A 149 17.19 14.22 -5.47
N GLN A 150 16.51 13.27 -4.82
CA GLN A 150 16.89 12.70 -3.53
C GLN A 150 17.98 11.64 -3.71
N SER A 151 19.16 12.09 -4.16
CA SER A 151 20.33 11.26 -4.39
C SER A 151 21.14 11.11 -3.11
N ARG A 152 21.20 9.90 -2.53
CA ARG A 152 22.22 9.37 -1.58
C ARG A 152 22.59 10.18 -0.31
N ARG A 153 22.18 11.44 -0.15
CA ARG A 153 22.54 12.30 0.99
C ARG A 153 21.90 11.88 2.30
N VAL A 154 20.89 11.01 2.26
CA VAL A 154 20.16 10.51 3.44
C VAL A 154 20.72 9.16 3.93
N LEU A 155 21.64 8.52 3.19
CA LEU A 155 22.25 7.26 3.64
C LEU A 155 23.02 7.39 4.97
N PRO A 156 23.73 8.49 5.26
CA PRO A 156 24.33 8.72 6.58
C PRO A 156 23.27 8.98 7.68
N GLU A 157 22.11 9.55 7.35
CA GLU A 157 21.00 9.79 8.29
C GLU A 157 20.21 8.50 8.57
N LEU A 158 20.13 7.58 7.62
CA LEU A 158 19.52 6.24 7.82
C LEU A 158 20.28 5.40 8.86
N ALA A 159 21.57 5.66 9.08
CA ALA A 159 22.34 5.06 10.17
C ALA A 159 21.82 5.49 11.56
N GLN A 160 21.16 6.65 11.69
CA GLN A 160 20.55 7.08 12.95
C GLN A 160 19.29 6.27 13.28
N CYS A 161 18.54 5.80 12.29
CA CYS A 161 17.45 4.85 12.50
C CYS A 161 17.95 3.41 12.74
N GLY A 162 19.18 3.08 12.31
CA GLY A 162 19.80 1.75 12.43
C GLY A 162 20.11 1.26 13.85
N LEU A 163 20.08 2.14 14.86
CA LEU A 163 20.34 1.80 16.28
C LEU A 163 19.22 0.98 16.97
N GLY A 164 18.32 0.35 16.19
CA GLY A 164 17.24 -0.49 16.71
C GLY A 164 17.58 -1.98 16.87
N ILE A 165 18.67 -2.48 16.27
CA ILE A 165 19.02 -3.91 16.39
C ILE A 165 19.49 -4.24 17.82
N GLY A 166 20.21 -3.32 18.48
CA GLY A 166 20.60 -3.48 19.89
C GLY A 166 19.44 -3.41 20.89
N ALA A 167 18.27 -2.92 20.47
CA ALA A 167 17.05 -2.88 21.29
C ALA A 167 16.26 -4.20 21.19
N LEU A 168 16.31 -4.90 20.05
CA LEU A 168 15.70 -6.22 19.85
C LEU A 168 16.54 -7.36 20.44
N THR A 169 17.86 -7.20 20.53
CA THR A 169 18.77 -8.18 21.16
C THR A 169 19.21 -7.80 22.58
N GLY A 170 18.76 -6.65 23.10
CA GLY A 170 19.06 -6.18 24.45
C GLY A 170 20.52 -5.74 24.70
N THR A 171 21.36 -5.66 23.66
CA THR A 171 22.80 -5.45 23.83
C THR A 171 23.27 -4.00 23.77
N TYR A 172 22.44 -3.01 23.41
CA TYR A 172 22.86 -1.60 23.41
C TYR A 172 21.74 -0.63 23.84
N ARG A 173 21.86 -0.08 25.07
CA ARG A 173 21.05 1.04 25.60
C ARG A 173 21.64 2.40 25.16
N LEU A 174 21.54 2.77 23.89
CA LEU A 174 22.06 4.07 23.42
C LEU A 174 21.07 4.93 22.62
N ASN A 175 19.78 4.60 22.59
CA ASN A 175 18.80 5.52 22.04
C ASN A 175 18.13 6.33 23.16
N PRO A 176 18.18 7.68 23.14
CA PRO A 176 17.27 8.45 23.97
C PRO A 176 15.84 8.03 23.64
N PRO A 177 14.96 7.85 24.64
CA PRO A 177 13.58 7.51 24.38
C PRO A 177 12.97 8.56 23.45
N TYR A 178 12.17 8.11 22.48
CA TYR A 178 11.41 9.00 21.63
C TYR A 178 10.62 9.96 22.53
N ARG A 179 10.96 11.25 22.52
CA ARG A 179 10.22 12.25 23.29
C ARG A 179 8.90 12.50 22.58
N VAL A 180 7.84 12.02 23.19
CA VAL A 180 6.47 12.39 22.80
C VAL A 180 6.35 13.91 22.95
N PRO A 181 5.97 14.65 21.88
CA PRO A 181 5.73 16.08 21.98
C PRO A 181 4.67 16.38 23.05
N TYR A 182 4.95 17.34 23.93
CA TYR A 182 4.01 17.85 24.92
C TYR A 182 3.80 19.37 24.70
N PRO A 183 2.55 19.86 24.68
CA PRO A 183 1.32 19.11 24.86
C PRO A 183 0.99 18.21 23.66
N GLN A 184 0.45 17.01 23.93
CA GLN A 184 -0.18 16.23 22.87
C GLN A 184 -1.48 16.93 22.48
N ALA A 185 -1.59 17.26 21.20
CA ALA A 185 -2.84 17.70 20.60
C ALA A 185 -3.24 16.68 19.53
N MET A 186 -4.54 16.48 19.34
CA MET A 186 -5.03 15.69 18.22
C MET A 186 -4.62 16.37 16.91
N PRO A 187 -4.15 15.61 15.90
CA PRO A 187 -3.87 16.18 14.60
C PRO A 187 -5.15 16.80 14.04
N SER A 188 -5.07 18.06 13.60
CA SER A 188 -6.16 18.69 12.84
C SER A 188 -6.03 18.32 11.37
N GLN A 189 -7.13 17.97 10.73
CA GLN A 189 -7.15 17.78 9.28
C GLN A 189 -6.81 19.12 8.58
N GLU A 190 -5.86 19.11 7.65
CA GLU A 190 -5.58 20.29 6.82
C GLU A 190 -6.83 20.70 6.05
N THR A 191 -7.18 21.99 6.10
CA THR A 191 -8.40 22.56 5.50
C THR A 191 -8.19 23.08 4.08
N THR A 192 -6.95 23.13 3.60
CA THR A 192 -6.56 23.49 2.23
C THR A 192 -6.59 22.25 1.33
N PRO A 193 -6.87 22.39 0.02
CA PRO A 193 -7.24 21.26 -0.81
C PRO A 193 -6.11 20.23 -0.88
N THR A 194 -6.51 18.97 -0.77
CA THR A 194 -5.67 17.80 -0.98
C THR A 194 -4.90 17.97 -2.27
N ARG A 195 -3.56 17.87 -2.20
CA ARG A 195 -2.64 17.90 -3.35
C ARG A 195 -3.27 17.17 -4.56
N GLY A 196 -3.64 17.92 -5.59
CA GLY A 196 -4.06 17.49 -6.94
C GLY A 196 -4.85 16.17 -7.04
N ILE A 197 -6.17 16.28 -7.14
CA ILE A 197 -7.05 15.20 -7.63
C ILE A 197 -6.53 14.78 -9.02
N PRO A 198 -6.17 13.52 -9.28
CA PRO A 198 -6.17 13.04 -10.64
C PRO A 198 -7.62 12.89 -11.06
N SER A 199 -7.99 13.67 -12.07
CA SER A 199 -9.10 13.32 -12.92
C SER A 199 -8.87 11.90 -13.45
N GLY A 200 -9.64 10.94 -12.95
CA GLY A 200 -9.94 9.74 -13.72
C GLY A 200 -10.50 10.12 -15.09
N LEU A 201 -10.42 9.17 -16.02
CA LEU A 201 -10.81 9.25 -17.43
C LEU A 201 -11.72 10.44 -17.79
N CYS A 202 -11.13 11.42 -18.46
CA CYS A 202 -11.79 12.13 -19.56
C CYS A 202 -11.51 11.33 -20.84
#